data_AF-X1FU10-F1
#
_entry.id   AF-X1FU10-F1
#
_cell.length_a   1.000
_cell.length_b   1.000
_cell.length_c   1.000
_cell.angle_alpha   90.00
_cell.angle_beta   90.00
_cell.angle_gamma   90.00
#
_symmetry.space_group_name_H-M   'P 1'
#
loop_
_entity.id
_entity.type
_entity.pdbx_description
1 polymer ?
#
loop_
_entity_poly.entity_id
_entity_poly.type
_entity_poly.pdbx_seq_one_letter_code
_entity_poly.pdbx_strand_id
1 'polypeptide(L)' 'MDRVTFRKDDVFSIVGTGVIGILFIQLIKLSGGRVVAIDLDDKRLSLAKEMRAEHT' A
#
# COMPACT_ATOMS: atom_id res chain seq x y z
N MET A 1 -9.00 5.80 -19.24
CA MET A 1 -7.79 6.62 -19.01
C MET A 1 -7.29 6.28 -17.63
N ASP A 2 -6.06 5.79 -17.52
CA ASP A 2 -5.48 5.47 -16.22
C ASP A 2 -5.20 6.77 -15.46
N ARG A 3 -5.56 6.82 -14.17
CA ARG A 3 -5.30 8.00 -13.33
C ARG A 3 -3.82 8.15 -12.98
N VAL A 4 -3.10 7.03 -12.97
CA VAL A 4 -1.66 6.93 -12.72
C VAL A 4 -1.14 5.84 -13.66
N THR A 5 0.00 6.08 -14.30
CA THR A 5 0.69 5.03 -15.06
C THR A 5 1.26 4.02 -14.08
N PHE A 6 0.82 2.77 -14.19
CA PHE A 6 1.31 1.67 -13.37
C PHE A 6 2.26 0.80 -14.18
N ARG A 7 3.46 0.55 -13.65
CA ARG A 7 4.41 -0.42 -14.21
C ARG A 7 4.69 -1.49 -13.15
N LYS A 8 4.95 -2.71 -13.63
CA LYS A 8 5.39 -3.80 -12.75
C LYS A 8 6.63 -3.34 -11.97
N ASP A 9 6.67 -3.67 -10.68
CA ASP A 9 7.74 -3.33 -9.74
C ASP A 9 7.84 -1.84 -9.34
N ASP A 10 6.91 -0.97 -9.77
CA ASP A 10 6.79 0.39 -9.23
C ASP A 10 6.56 0.36 -7.71
N VAL A 11 7.12 1.36 -7.01
CA VAL A 11 6.98 1.52 -5.56
C VAL A 11 6.01 2.65 -5.26
N PHE A 12 4.98 2.36 -4.47
CA PHE A 12 3.94 3.31 -4.10
C PHE A 12 3.98 3.61 -2.60
N SER A 13 3.89 4.88 -2.22
CA SER A 13 3.68 5.30 -0.84
C SER A 13 2.18 5.40 -0.54
N ILE A 14 1.72 4.72 0.50
CA ILE A 14 0.35 4.85 1.02
C ILE A 14 0.41 5.62 2.34
N VAL A 15 -0.01 6.89 2.29
CA VAL A 15 -0.10 7.75 3.48
C VAL A 15 -1.49 7.61 4.09
N GLY A 16 -1.54 7.01 5.28
CA GLY A 16 -2.76 6.60 5.97
C GLY A 16 -3.15 5.15 5.64
N THR A 17 -3.25 4.33 6.68
CA THR A 17 -3.58 2.89 6.64
C THR A 17 -4.92 2.60 7.32
N GLY A 18 -5.89 3.50 7.13
CA GLY A 18 -7.30 3.22 7.39
C GLY A 18 -7.90 2.27 6.34
N VAL A 19 -9.23 2.13 6.32
CA VAL A 19 -9.94 1.21 5.40
C VAL A 19 -9.53 1.41 3.94
N ILE A 20 -9.45 2.66 3.48
CA ILE A 20 -9.09 2.99 2.09
C ILE A 20 -7.62 2.66 1.83
N GLY A 21 -6.72 3.03 2.74
CA GLY A 21 -5.30 2.74 2.59
C GLY A 21 -5.04 1.24 2.45
N ILE A 22 -5.63 0.44 3.35
CA ILE A 22 -5.54 -1.03 3.32
C ILE A 22 -6.10 -1.62 2.02
N LEU A 23 -7.20 -1.09 1.49
CA LEU A 23 -7.74 -1.51 0.20
C LEU A 23 -6.72 -1.24 -0.93
N PHE A 24 -6.12 -0.05 -0.95
CA PHE A 24 -5.14 0.30 -1.98
C PHE A 24 -3.87 -0.54 -1.90
N ILE A 25 -3.39 -0.86 -0.69
CA ILE A 25 -2.26 -1.77 -0.51
C ILE A 25 -2.54 -3.08 -1.24
N GLN A 26 -3.69 -3.71 -0.98
CA GLN A 26 -4.06 -4.97 -1.63
C GLN A 26 -4.16 -4.85 -3.16
N LEU A 27 -4.77 -3.78 -3.68
CA LEU A 27 -4.89 -3.54 -5.12
C LEU A 27 -3.53 -3.36 -5.80
N ILE A 28 -2.61 -2.63 -5.17
CA ILE A 28 -1.24 -2.44 -5.66
C ILE A 28 -0.48 -3.76 -5.65
N LYS A 29 -0.62 -4.55 -4.58
CA LYS A 29 0.01 -5.89 -4.49
C LYS A 29 -0.53 -6.84 -5.55
N LEU A 30 -1.84 -6.87 -5.79
CA LEU A 30 -2.47 -7.66 -6.87
C LEU A 30 -1.98 -7.24 -8.25
N SER A 31 -1.68 -5.96 -8.43
CA SER A 31 -1.15 -5.42 -9.68
C SER A 31 0.35 -5.70 -9.88
N GLY A 32 1.03 -6.30 -8.90
CA GLY A 32 2.47 -6.60 -8.97
C GLY A 32 3.37 -5.43 -8.57
N GLY A 33 2.82 -4.45 -7.84
CA GLY A 33 3.56 -3.30 -7.31
C GLY A 33 4.09 -3.56 -5.91
N ARG A 34 4.91 -2.61 -5.43
CA ARG A 34 5.48 -2.58 -4.09
C ARG A 34 4.91 -1.42 -3.29
N VAL A 35 4.84 -1.58 -1.98
CA VAL A 35 4.15 -0.65 -1.08
C VAL A 35 5.05 -0.26 0.08
N VAL A 36 5.12 1.05 0.33
CA VAL A 36 5.58 1.64 1.59
C VAL A 36 4.34 2.24 2.27
N ALA A 37 3.93 1.69 3.40
CA ALA A 37 2.82 2.23 4.19
C ALA A 37 3.36 3.27 5.19
N ILE A 38 2.60 4.33 5.45
CA ILE A 38 2.97 5.40 6.39
C ILE A 38 1.72 5.73 7.20
N ASP A 39 1.80 5.59 8.52
CA ASP A 39 0.72 5.95 9.45
C ASP A 39 1.35 6.29 10.82
N LEU A 40 0.59 6.98 11.66
CA LEU A 40 0.99 7.31 13.02
C LEU A 40 0.59 6.22 14.02
N ASP A 41 -0.33 5.33 13.64
CA ASP A 41 -0.82 4.23 14.48
C ASP A 41 -0.15 2.90 14.12
N ASP A 42 0.73 2.41 15.00
CA ASP A 42 1.46 1.15 14.85
C ASP A 42 0.55 -0.07 14.65
N LYS A 43 -0.68 -0.06 15.18
CA LYS A 43 -1.64 -1.16 14.97
C LYS A 43 -2.09 -1.21 13.52
N ARG A 44 -2.29 -0.04 12.90
CA ARG A 44 -2.68 0.03 11.48
C ARG A 44 -1.51 -0.32 10.57
N LEU A 45 -0.29 0.10 10.94
CA LEU A 45 0.93 -0.36 10.26
C LEU A 45 1.12 -1.87 10.36
N SER A 46 0.79 -2.48 11.50
CA SER A 46 0.84 -3.94 11.66
C SER A 46 -0.10 -4.65 10.69
N LEU A 47 -1.34 -4.16 10.55
CA LEU A 47 -2.27 -4.66 9.53
C LEU A 47 -1.76 -4.42 8.10
N ALA A 48 -1.12 -3.27 7.82
CA ALA A 48 -0.51 -3.02 6.52
C ALA A 48 0.60 -4.03 6.18
N LYS A 49 1.42 -4.45 7.16
CA LYS A 49 2.41 -5.53 6.99
C LYS A 49 1.75 -6.86 6.66
N GLU A 50 0.67 -7.22 7.36
CA GLU A 50 -0.10 -8.43 7.06
C GLU A 50 -0.64 -8.42 5.64
N MET A 51 -1.02 -7.24 5.14
CA MET A 51 -1.45 -7.00 3.75
C MET A 51 -0.29 -6.87 2.76
N ARG A 52 0.92 -7.26 3.17
CA ARG A 52 2.14 -7.34 2.36
C ARG A 52 2.73 -5.98 1.92
N ALA A 53 2.55 -4.93 2.71
CA ALA A 53 3.40 -3.75 2.61
C ALA A 53 4.84 -4.12 3.02
N GLU A 54 5.82 -3.83 2.17
CA GLU A 54 7.23 -4.18 2.38
C GLU A 54 7.90 -3.32 3.46
N HIS A 55 7.44 -2.08 3.59
CA HIS A 55 7.93 -1.12 4.57
C HIS A 55 6.75 -0.38 5.21
N THR A 56 6.90 -0.04 6.49
CA THR A 56 5.88 0.63 7.31
C THR A 56 6.52 1.60 8.28
#